data_AF-A0A2N5FMA0-F1
#
_entry.id   AF-A0A2N5FMA0-F1
#
_cell.length_a   1.000
_cell.length_b   1.000
_cell.length_c   1.000
_cell.angle_alpha   90.00
_cell.angle_beta   90.00
_cell.angle_gamma   90.00
#
_symmetry.space_group_name_H-M   'P 1'
#
loop_
_entity.id
_entity.type
_entity.pdbx_description
1 polymer ?
#
loop_
_entity_poly.entity_id
_entity_poly.type
_entity_poly.pdbx_seq_one_letter_code
_entity_poly.pdbx_strand_id
1 'polypeptide(L)'
;MIQRFIELGAGYSDLYELIETTQANAHRVSKFLVLNTTINGKKMSSFAVTMNQTDPGQFQAIYICLEGITAGTSKRRELFQELADK
;
A
#
# COMPACT_ATOMS: atom_id res chain seq x y z
N MET A 1 -0.97 -8.52 -20.12
CA MET A 1 -0.87 -8.36 -18.65
C MET A 1 -0.30 -6.98 -18.34
N ILE A 2 -1.13 -6.08 -17.83
CA ILE A 2 -0.74 -4.70 -17.49
C ILE A 2 -0.76 -4.59 -15.97
N GLN A 3 0.39 -4.29 -15.36
CA GLN A 3 0.49 -3.94 -13.94
C GLN A 3 0.86 -2.47 -13.83
N ARG A 4 0.22 -1.72 -12.92
CA ARG A 4 0.59 -0.33 -12.67
C ARG A 4 0.48 0.02 -11.20
N PHE A 5 1.41 0.86 -10.76
CA PHE A 5 1.26 1.58 -9.51
C PHE A 5 0.15 2.63 -9.67
N ILE A 6 -0.73 2.67 -8.68
CA ILE A 6 -1.75 3.70 -8.53
C ILE A 6 -1.37 4.48 -7.28
N GLU A 7 -0.81 5.66 -7.49
CA GLU A 7 -0.37 6.54 -6.41
C GLU A 7 -1.59 7.22 -5.79
N LEU A 8 -1.79 7.05 -4.49
CA LEU A 8 -2.85 7.75 -3.77
C LEU A 8 -2.40 9.18 -3.42
N GLY A 9 -1.20 9.31 -2.86
CA GLY A 9 -0.60 10.59 -2.51
C GLY A 9 0.59 10.46 -1.55
N ALA A 10 0.99 11.60 -0.99
CA ALA A 10 2.12 11.73 -0.05
C ALA A 10 1.74 12.36 1.31
N GLY A 11 0.45 12.57 1.57
CA GLY A 11 -0.10 13.16 2.78
C GLY A 11 -0.59 12.13 3.80
N TYR A 12 -0.70 12.56 5.06
CA TYR A 12 -1.08 11.73 6.21
C TYR A 12 -2.41 10.97 6.08
N SER A 13 -3.35 11.53 5.32
CA SER A 13 -4.66 10.94 5.06
C SER A 13 -4.60 9.75 4.11
N ASP A 14 -3.55 9.63 3.31
CA ASP A 14 -3.52 8.69 2.19
C ASP A 14 -3.39 7.25 2.68
N LEU A 15 -2.73 7.01 3.82
CA LEU A 15 -2.76 5.70 4.46
C LEU A 15 -4.19 5.25 4.82
N TYR A 16 -5.04 6.16 5.29
CA TYR A 16 -6.43 5.81 5.62
C TYR A 16 -7.22 5.51 4.36
N GLU A 17 -7.00 6.26 3.27
CA GLU A 17 -7.61 5.96 1.97
C GLU A 17 -7.13 4.60 1.42
N LEU A 18 -5.85 4.26 1.60
CA LEU A 18 -5.32 2.94 1.25
C LEU A 18 -6.02 1.83 2.03
N ILE A 19 -6.25 2.05 3.34
CA ILE A 19 -6.95 1.10 4.20
C ILE A 19 -8.40 0.92 3.74
N GLU A 20 -9.15 2.02 3.54
CA GLU A 20 -10.54 1.99 3.09
C GLU A 20 -10.68 1.33 1.71
N THR A 21 -9.83 1.73 0.75
CA THR A 21 -9.79 1.13 -0.59
C THR A 21 -9.51 -0.37 -0.52
N THR A 22 -8.58 -0.78 0.34
CA THR A 22 -8.23 -2.19 0.52
C THR A 22 -9.36 -2.99 1.14
N GLN A 23 -10.04 -2.46 2.15
CA GLN A 23 -11.19 -3.13 2.79
C GLN A 23 -12.37 -3.24 1.83
N ALA A 24 -12.72 -2.17 1.11
CA ALA A 24 -13.78 -2.18 0.10
C ALA A 24 -13.49 -3.19 -1.04
N ASN A 25 -12.21 -3.41 -1.34
CA ASN A 25 -11.75 -4.34 -2.37
C ASN A 25 -11.14 -5.64 -1.82
N ALA A 26 -11.45 -6.02 -0.57
CA ALA A 26 -10.81 -7.16 0.11
C ALA A 26 -10.85 -8.45 -0.72
N HIS A 27 -11.96 -8.70 -1.41
CA HIS A 27 -12.15 -9.85 -2.31
C HIS A 27 -11.12 -9.94 -3.47
N ARG A 28 -10.45 -8.83 -3.79
CA ARG A 28 -9.40 -8.74 -4.82
C ARG A 28 -8.01 -8.55 -4.25
N VAL A 29 -7.82 -8.44 -2.94
CA VAL A 29 -6.49 -8.25 -2.38
C VAL A 29 -5.64 -9.49 -2.65
N SER A 30 -4.43 -9.28 -3.14
CA SER A 30 -3.48 -10.36 -3.46
C SER A 30 -2.32 -10.37 -2.47
N LYS A 31 -1.66 -9.22 -2.27
CA LYS A 31 -0.48 -9.10 -1.41
C LYS A 31 -0.38 -7.73 -0.78
N PHE A 32 0.15 -7.69 0.44
CA PHE A 32 0.60 -6.49 1.13
C PHE A 32 2.12 -6.37 1.01
N LEU A 33 2.62 -5.16 0.75
CA LEU A 33 4.03 -4.87 0.51
C LEU A 33 4.49 -3.71 1.40
N VAL A 34 5.64 -3.90 2.03
CA VAL A 34 6.38 -2.83 2.72
C VAL A 34 7.69 -2.61 1.97
N LEU A 35 7.79 -1.48 1.28
CA LEU A 35 8.94 -1.11 0.46
C LEU A 35 9.87 -0.22 1.27
N ASN A 36 11.01 -0.76 1.70
CA ASN A 36 11.97 -0.05 2.53
C ASN A 36 13.04 0.63 1.68
N THR A 37 13.43 1.85 2.03
CA THR A 37 14.48 2.63 1.36
C THR A 37 15.25 3.50 2.36
N THR A 38 16.32 4.14 1.91
CA THR A 38 17.04 5.16 2.67
C THR A 38 17.04 6.48 1.90
N ILE A 39 16.52 7.54 2.51
CA ILE A 39 16.46 8.89 1.93
C ILE A 39 17.17 9.84 2.90
N ASN A 40 18.19 10.55 2.42
CA ASN A 40 18.97 11.50 3.23
C ASN A 40 19.47 10.90 4.57
N GLY A 41 19.94 9.65 4.53
CA GLY A 41 20.44 8.92 5.70
C GLY A 41 19.35 8.40 6.67
N LYS A 42 18.07 8.63 6.39
CA LYS A 42 16.95 8.12 7.18
C LYS A 42 16.34 6.89 6.52
N LYS A 43 16.08 5.84 7.29
CA LYS A 43 15.35 4.66 6.81
C LYS A 43 13.87 5.00 6.71
N MET A 44 13.30 4.84 5.53
CA MET A 44 11.91 5.14 5.21
C MET A 44 11.23 3.90 4.62
N SER A 45 9.91 3.86 4.67
CA SER A 45 9.06 2.80 4.17
C SER A 45 7.86 3.39 3.42
N SER A 46 7.48 2.74 2.33
CA SER A 46 6.21 2.96 1.63
C SER A 46 5.37 1.69 1.73
N PHE A 47 4.05 1.86 1.82
CA PHE A 47 3.12 0.74 1.90
C PHE A 47 2.36 0.63 0.58
N ALA A 48 2.22 -0.60 0.10
CA ALA A 48 1.50 -0.89 -1.12
C ALA A 48 0.65 -2.16 -1.01
N VAL A 49 -0.48 -2.17 -1.69
CA VAL A 49 -1.39 -3.32 -1.79
C VAL A 49 -1.56 -3.69 -3.25
N THR A 50 -1.21 -4.94 -3.56
CA THR A 50 -1.38 -5.52 -4.90
C THR A 50 -2.73 -6.20 -4.98
N MET A 51 -3.50 -5.90 -6.03
CA MET A 51 -4.78 -6.53 -6.30
C MET A 51 -4.62 -7.73 -7.24
N ASN A 52 -5.58 -8.65 -7.24
CA ASN A 52 -5.79 -9.63 -8.28
C ASN A 52 -6.23 -8.90 -9.57
N GLN A 53 -5.95 -9.51 -10.72
CA GLN A 53 -6.28 -8.94 -12.01
C GLN A 53 -7.78 -8.63 -12.13
N THR A 54 -8.12 -7.54 -12.81
CA THR A 54 -9.51 -7.27 -13.20
C THR A 54 -9.97 -8.27 -14.24
N ASP A 55 -11.27 -8.58 -14.21
CA ASP A 55 -11.96 -9.27 -15.28
C ASP A 55 -13.19 -8.43 -15.68
N PRO A 56 -13.27 -7.93 -16.93
CA PRO A 56 -12.31 -8.08 -18.02
C PRO A 56 -11.06 -7.18 -17.90
N GLY A 57 -10.09 -7.38 -18.81
CA GLY A 57 -8.95 -6.46 -19.02
C GLY A 57 -7.62 -6.87 -18.38
N GLN A 58 -7.62 -7.85 -17.48
CA GLN A 58 -6.40 -8.42 -16.87
C GLN A 58 -5.45 -7.36 -16.29
N PHE A 59 -6.02 -6.27 -15.75
CA PHE A 59 -5.26 -5.17 -15.19
C PHE A 59 -4.99 -5.42 -13.70
N GLN A 60 -3.74 -5.29 -13.28
CA GLN A 60 -3.34 -5.43 -11.88
C GLN A 60 -2.97 -4.07 -11.30
N ALA A 61 -3.82 -3.57 -10.42
CA ALA A 61 -3.54 -2.37 -9.64
C ALA A 61 -2.59 -2.70 -8.49
N ILE A 62 -1.61 -1.83 -8.28
CA ILE A 62 -0.77 -1.81 -7.08
C ILE A 62 -0.96 -0.43 -6.44
N TYR A 63 -1.86 -0.33 -5.47
CA TYR A 63 -2.09 0.93 -4.76
C TYR A 63 -0.91 1.20 -3.84
N ILE A 64 -0.37 2.42 -3.83
CA ILE A 64 0.80 2.79 -3.03
C ILE A 64 0.64 4.17 -2.40
N CYS A 65 1.05 4.28 -1.14
CA CYS A 65 1.22 5.56 -0.45
C CYS A 65 2.71 5.93 -0.37
N LEU A 66 3.01 7.17 -0.76
CA LEU A 66 4.36 7.72 -0.84
C LEU A 66 4.68 8.70 0.31
N GLU A 67 3.99 8.57 1.44
CA GLU A 67 4.18 9.41 2.65
C GLU A 67 5.63 9.45 3.17
N GLY A 68 6.48 8.48 2.81
CA GLY A 68 7.80 8.35 3.40
C GLY A 68 7.67 8.11 4.90
N ILE A 69 7.10 6.97 5.29
CA ILE A 69 6.90 6.60 6.68
C ILE A 69 8.26 6.21 7.25
N THR A 70 8.66 6.68 8.43
CA THR A 70 9.92 6.24 9.04
C THR A 70 9.91 4.72 9.21
N ALA A 71 10.95 4.05 8.70
CA ALA A 71 11.05 2.61 8.80
C ALA A 71 11.25 2.17 10.26
N GLY A 72 10.64 1.04 10.62
CA GLY A 72 10.64 0.50 11.98
C GLY A 72 9.22 0.38 12.53
N THR A 73 9.08 0.49 13.85
CA THR A 73 7.78 0.46 14.53
C THR A 73 7.15 1.85 14.46
N SER A 74 5.97 1.92 13.85
CA SER A 74 5.15 3.12 13.85
C SER A 74 3.69 2.71 13.91
N LYS A 75 2.82 3.59 14.44
CA LYS A 75 1.38 3.31 14.48
C LYS A 75 0.81 3.02 13.08
N ARG A 76 1.37 3.66 12.06
CA ARG A 76 1.02 3.42 10.66
C ARG A 76 1.35 2.00 10.20
N ARG A 77 2.53 1.49 10.58
CA ARG A 77 2.92 0.12 10.27
C ARG A 77 2.04 -0.90 10.99
N GLU A 78 1.71 -0.63 12.25
CA GLU A 78 0.78 -1.48 13.02
C GLU A 78 -0.58 -1.56 12.31
N LEU A 79 -1.16 -0.42 11.93
CA LEU A 79 -2.43 -0.39 11.20
C LEU A 79 -2.37 -1.16 9.87
N PHE A 80 -1.26 -1.03 9.14
CA PHE A 80 -1.07 -1.74 7.89
C PHE A 80 -0.89 -3.26 8.09
N GLN A 81 -0.22 -3.67 9.16
CA GLN A 81 -0.07 -5.07 9.53
C GLN A 81 -1.40 -5.68 9.99
N GLU A 82 -2.15 -4.97 10.84
CA GLU A 82 -3.50 -5.36 11.27
C GLU A 82 -4.45 -5.54 10.08
N LEU A 83 -4.32 -4.70 9.05
CA LEU A 83 -5.10 -4.85 7.81
C LEU A 83 -4.72 -6.11 7.03
N ALA A 84 -3.44 -6.49 7.03
CA ALA A 84 -2.93 -7.66 6.32
C ALA A 84 -3.26 -8.99 7.00
N ASP A 85 -3.44 -8.99 8.32
CA ASP A 85 -3.72 -10.17 9.13
C ASP A 85 -5.23 -10.49 9.26
N LYS A 86 -6.10 -9.65 8.67
CA LYS A 86 -7.56 -9.88 8.57
C LYS A 86 -7.89 -10.82 7.42
#